data_AF-A0A7T8JXB2-F1
#
_entry.id   AF-A0A7T8JXB2-F1
#
_cell.length_a   1.000
_cell.length_b   1.000
_cell.length_c   1.000
_cell.angle_alpha   90.00
_cell.angle_beta   90.00
_cell.angle_gamma   90.00
#
_symmetry.space_group_name_H-M   'P 1'
#
loop_
_entity.id
_entity.type
_entity.pdbx_description
1 polymer ?
#
loop_
_entity_poly.entity_id
_entity_poly.type
_entity_poly.pdbx_seq_one_letter_code
_entity_poly.pdbx_strand_id
1 'polypeptide(L)' 'MKFWPKDFWPPQSLDLNPLDYRVWWQVVSKTCRVFHGNVKDLKASVDKEWMP' A
#
# COMPACT_ATOMS: atom_id res chain seq x y z
N MET A 1 -21.18 16.34 -8.69
CA MET A 1 -20.34 15.62 -7.70
C MET A 1 -19.47 16.65 -7.00
N LYS A 2 -19.45 16.68 -5.67
CA LYS A 2 -18.53 17.56 -4.92
C LYS A 2 -17.18 16.85 -4.83
N PHE A 3 -16.17 17.40 -5.50
CA PHE A 3 -14.79 17.00 -5.30
C PHE A 3 -14.25 17.65 -4.02
N TRP A 4 -13.31 16.99 -3.37
CA TRP A 4 -12.60 17.60 -2.26
C TRP A 4 -11.73 18.77 -2.76
N PRO A 5 -11.69 19.90 -2.04
CA PRO A 5 -10.80 21.00 -2.37
C PRO A 5 -9.33 20.54 -2.29
N LYS A 6 -8.45 21.20 -3.05
CA LYS A 6 -7.04 20.79 -3.19
C LYS A 6 -6.30 20.66 -1.85
N ASP A 7 -6.66 21.52 -0.90
CA ASP A 7 -6.05 21.61 0.43
C ASP A 7 -6.85 20.83 1.49
N PHE A 8 -7.79 19.97 1.06
CA PHE A 8 -8.59 19.16 1.97
C PHE A 8 -7.75 18.14 2.75
N TRP A 9 -6.70 17.61 2.11
CA TRP A 9 -5.86 16.61 2.74
C TRP A 9 -4.77 17.29 3.58
N PRO A 10 -4.66 16.98 4.88
CA PRO A 10 -3.54 17.47 5.65
C PRO A 10 -2.24 16.83 5.12
N PRO A 11 -1.12 17.56 5.14
CA PRO A 11 0.17 16.97 4.85
C PRO A 11 0.45 15.79 5.80
N GLN A 12 1.21 14.80 5.31
CA GLN A 12 1.66 13.63 6.09
C GLN A 12 0.54 12.73 6.65
N SER A 13 -0.68 12.82 6.09
CA SER A 13 -1.83 12.02 6.55
C SER A 13 -1.94 10.68 5.82
N LEU A 14 -0.98 9.78 6.08
CA LEU A 14 -0.98 8.40 5.58
C LEU A 14 -2.16 7.59 6.13
N ASP A 15 -2.58 7.90 7.36
CA ASP A 15 -3.74 7.31 8.05
C ASP A 15 -5.06 7.61 7.34
N LEU A 16 -5.13 8.71 6.59
CA LEU A 16 -6.32 9.05 5.82
C LEU A 16 -6.32 8.37 4.45
N ASN A 17 -5.18 7.96 3.89
CA ASN A 17 -5.12 7.38 2.53
C ASN A 17 -5.54 5.91 2.54
N PRO A 18 -6.68 5.52 1.92
CA PRO A 18 -7.14 4.12 1.90
C PRO A 18 -6.12 3.15 1.33
N LEU A 19 -5.29 3.63 0.39
CA LEU A 19 -4.19 2.84 -0.12
C LEU A 19 -3.15 2.56 0.98
N ASP A 20 -2.74 3.55 1.76
CA ASP A 20 -1.69 3.39 2.78
C ASP A 20 -2.20 2.67 4.03
N TYR A 21 -3.30 3.14 4.64
CA TYR A 21 -3.75 2.63 5.95
C TYR A 21 -4.35 1.22 5.90
N ARG A 22 -4.86 0.80 4.74
CA ARG A 22 -5.54 -0.49 4.60
C ARG A 22 -4.84 -1.41 3.61
N VAL A 23 -4.78 -1.02 2.34
CA VAL A 23 -4.35 -1.95 1.28
C VAL A 23 -2.85 -2.23 1.38
N TRP A 24 -2.04 -1.18 1.46
CA TRP A 24 -0.59 -1.27 1.54
C TRP A 24 -0.15 -1.98 2.81
N TRP A 25 -0.74 -1.64 3.96
CA TRP A 25 -0.50 -2.35 5.21
C TRP A 25 -0.72 -3.86 5.07
N GLN A 26 -1.83 -4.28 4.46
CA GLN A 26 -2.13 -5.70 4.25
C GLN A 26 -1.09 -6.38 3.35
N VAL A 27 -0.76 -5.76 2.21
CA VAL A 27 0.22 -6.32 1.26
C VAL A 27 1.58 -6.49 1.95
N VAL A 28 2.09 -5.44 2.59
CA VAL A 28 3.38 -5.47 3.30
C VAL A 28 3.36 -6.52 4.41
N SER A 29 2.28 -6.61 5.17
CA SER A 29 2.16 -7.58 6.28
C SER A 29 2.25 -9.04 5.83
N LYS A 30 1.96 -9.33 4.56
CA LYS A 30 2.00 -10.67 3.98
C LYS A 30 3.29 -10.95 3.22
N THR A 31 3.72 -10.00 2.39
CA THR A 31 4.92 -10.15 1.54
C THR A 31 6.20 -10.10 2.37
N CYS A 32 6.27 -9.25 3.38
CA CYS A 32 7.46 -9.07 4.22
C CYS A 32 7.53 -10.03 5.42
N ARG A 33 6.72 -11.11 5.46
CA ARG A 33 6.86 -12.17 6.48
C ARG A 33 8.09 -13.03 6.26
N VAL A 34 8.65 -13.00 5.05
CA VAL A 34 9.85 -13.72 4.65
C VAL A 34 10.86 -12.77 4.03
N PHE A 35 12.13 -13.13 4.12
CA PHE A 35 13.20 -12.41 3.42
C PHE A 35 13.19 -12.77 1.93
N HIS A 36 13.32 -11.76 1.07
CA HIS A 36 13.43 -11.94 -0.39
C HIS A 36 14.88 -11.73 -0.81
N GLY A 37 15.48 -12.70 -1.50
CA GLY A 37 16.89 -12.64 -1.90
C GLY A 37 17.19 -11.62 -3.01
N ASN A 38 16.17 -11.13 -3.71
CA ASN A 38 16.31 -10.11 -4.75
C ASN A 38 14.98 -9.38 -4.98
N VAL A 39 15.05 -8.28 -5.73
CA VAL A 39 13.88 -7.42 -6.04
C VAL A 39 12.84 -8.12 -6.91
N LYS A 40 13.25 -9.08 -7.75
CA LYS A 40 12.32 -9.80 -8.65
C LYS A 40 11.38 -10.70 -7.84
N ASP A 41 11.91 -11.40 -6.85
CA ASP A 41 11.12 -12.27 -5.97
C ASP A 41 10.16 -11.45 -5.09
N LEU A 42 10.63 -10.30 -4.58
CA LEU A 42 9.78 -9.36 -3.85
C LEU A 42 8.62 -8.86 -4.73
N LYS A 43 8.89 -8.45 -5.98
CA LYS A 43 7.85 -8.00 -6.91
C LYS A 43 6.81 -9.10 -7.18
N ALA A 44 7.26 -10.32 -7.45
CA ALA A 44 6.36 -11.44 -7.67
C ALA A 44 5.48 -11.74 -6.43
N SER A 45 6.05 -11.61 -5.22
CA SER A 45 5.29 -11.76 -3.99
C SER A 45 4.26 -10.65 -3.80
N VAL A 46 4.61 -9.39 -4.11
CA VAL A 46 3.68 -8.25 -4.07
C VAL A 46 2.55 -8.43 -5.06
N ASP A 47 2.85 -8.79 -6.31
CA ASP A 47 1.83 -9.00 -7.34
C ASP A 47 0.84 -10.10 -6.94
N LYS A 48 1.34 -11.19 -6.33
CA LYS A 48 0.51 -12.28 -5.83
C LYS A 48 -0.45 -11.83 -4.71
N GLU A 49 0.01 -11.02 -3.76
CA GLU A 49 -0.83 -10.57 -2.63
C GLU A 49 -1.71 -9.37 -2.96
N TRP A 50 -1.40 -8.64 -4.04
CA TRP A 50 -2.18 -7.53 -4.57
C TRP A 50 -3.37 -7.99 -5.42
N MET A 51 -3.24 -9.12 -6.12
CA MET A 51 -4.33 -9.70 -6.91
C MET A 51 -5.40 -10.32 -6.01
N PRO A 52 -6.70 -10.19 -6.36
CA PRO A 52 -7.82 -10.76 -5.59
C PRO A 52 -7.78 -12.29 -5.48
#